data_AF-X1N6C4-F1
#
_entry.id   AF-X1N6C4-F1
#
_cell.length_a   1.000
_cell.length_b   1.000
_cell.length_c   1.000
_cell.angle_alpha   90.00
_cell.angle_beta   90.00
_cell.angle_gamma   90.00
#
_symmetry.space_group_name_H-M   'P 1'
#
loop_
_entity.id
_entity.type
_entity.pdbx_description
1 polymer ?
#
loop_
_entity_poly.entity_id
_entity_poly.type
_entity_poly.pdbx_seq_one_letter_code
_entity_poly.pdbx_strand_id
1 'polypeptide(L)'
;MAVKMIVERERRIREFKPEEYWLIPAIFTTDLKQDYSAHWQQFINSANSGDKGPTVAEQNKWLQQHNAFKAELYKINDEKKQVSDGVRANEILAALKTAEFKVSQLTVKSVASRSSAPFITSTLQQAAANRLGFTTKKTMMVAQQLYEGIDLGSMGALGLITYMRTDSTHLSTEAVDSVRTYISRNIGINYLPSKPNIFTSKKAAQQAHEAIRPTDTDLTP
;
A
#
# COMPACT_ATOMS: atom_id res chain seq x y z
N MET A 1 -11.20 15.96 -21.74
CA MET A 1 -10.19 14.89 -21.56
C MET A 1 -10.61 13.78 -20.59
N ALA A 2 -11.19 14.08 -19.41
CA ALA A 2 -11.59 13.05 -18.44
C ALA A 2 -12.67 12.05 -18.95
N VAL A 3 -13.73 12.53 -19.62
CA VAL A 3 -14.80 11.66 -20.15
C VAL A 3 -14.26 10.64 -21.17
N LYS A 4 -13.33 11.07 -22.04
CA LYS A 4 -12.68 10.20 -23.03
C LYS A 4 -11.94 9.04 -22.36
N MET A 5 -11.18 9.31 -21.28
CA MET A 5 -10.46 8.25 -20.55
C MET A 5 -11.40 7.22 -19.92
N ILE A 6 -12.55 7.67 -19.41
CA ILE A 6 -13.57 6.77 -18.84
C ILE A 6 -14.17 5.91 -19.96
N VAL A 7 -14.57 6.52 -21.08
CA VAL A 7 -15.12 5.80 -22.24
C VAL A 7 -14.13 4.77 -22.80
N GLU A 8 -12.84 5.12 -22.91
CA GLU A 8 -11.78 4.20 -23.34
C GLU A 8 -11.55 3.05 -22.34
N ARG A 9 -11.66 3.32 -21.03
CA ARG A 9 -11.59 2.27 -20.01
C ARG A 9 -12.79 1.32 -20.13
N GLU A 10 -14.01 1.85 -20.27
CA GLU A 10 -15.23 1.07 -20.47
C GLU A 10 -15.17 0.23 -21.74
N ARG A 11 -14.68 0.80 -22.85
CA ARG A 11 -14.47 0.07 -24.10
C ARG A 11 -13.50 -1.10 -23.92
N ARG A 12 -12.37 -0.88 -23.24
CA ARG A 12 -11.42 -1.96 -22.91
C ARG A 12 -12.04 -3.05 -22.04
N ILE A 13 -12.89 -2.68 -21.08
CA ILE A 13 -13.61 -3.66 -20.25
C ILE A 13 -14.59 -4.48 -21.09
N ARG A 14 -15.30 -3.86 -22.03
CA ARG A 14 -16.24 -4.57 -22.93
C ARG A 14 -15.53 -5.48 -23.95
N GLU A 15 -14.37 -5.05 -24.44
CA GLU A 15 -13.54 -5.83 -25.37
C GLU A 15 -12.73 -6.92 -24.66
N PHE A 16 -12.64 -6.88 -23.33
CA PHE A 16 -11.90 -7.87 -22.55
C PHE A 16 -12.57 -9.25 -22.65
N LYS A 17 -11.82 -10.23 -23.14
CA LYS A 17 -12.21 -11.64 -23.16
C LYS A 17 -11.47 -12.33 -22.01
N PRO A 18 -12.17 -12.72 -20.93
CA PRO A 18 -11.53 -13.46 -19.84
C PRO A 18 -10.97 -14.78 -20.37
N GLU A 19 -9.75 -15.10 -19.94
CA GLU A 19 -9.14 -16.41 -20.19
C GLU A 19 -9.10 -17.17 -18.88
N GLU A 20 -9.49 -18.44 -18.93
CA GLU A 20 -9.46 -19.32 -17.78
C GLU A 20 -8.03 -19.77 -17.49
N TYR A 21 -7.68 -19.78 -16.21
CA TYR A 21 -6.45 -20.36 -15.73
C TYR A 21 -6.59 -20.90 -14.31
N TRP A 22 -5.75 -21.87 -14.02
CA TRP A 22 -5.68 -22.58 -12.76
C TRP A 22 -4.39 -22.21 -12.05
N LEU A 23 -4.51 -21.86 -10.78
CA LEU A 23 -3.40 -21.69 -9.87
C LEU A 23 -3.31 -22.94 -9.00
N ILE A 24 -2.09 -23.40 -8.73
CA ILE A 24 -1.83 -24.55 -7.87
C ILE A 24 -1.04 -24.06 -6.65
N PRO A 25 -1.74 -23.54 -5.62
CA PRO A 25 -1.09 -23.12 -4.39
C PRO A 25 -0.75 -24.32 -3.50
N ALA A 26 0.36 -24.22 -2.79
CA ALA A 26 0.78 -25.18 -1.77
C ALA A 26 1.21 -24.43 -0.51
N ILE A 27 0.97 -25.04 0.64
CA ILE A 27 1.49 -24.56 1.93
C ILE A 27 2.65 -25.47 2.33
N PHE A 28 3.78 -24.86 2.63
CA PHE A 28 4.97 -25.55 3.10
C PHE A 28 5.28 -25.07 4.51
N THR A 29 5.84 -25.95 5.35
CA THR A 29 6.40 -25.58 6.65
C THR A 29 7.83 -26.07 6.75
N THR A 30 8.66 -25.34 7.49
CA THR A 30 10.00 -25.79 7.86
C THR A 30 9.98 -26.68 9.11
N ASP A 31 8.85 -26.79 9.81
CA ASP A 31 8.67 -27.78 10.88
C ASP A 31 8.37 -29.15 10.27
N LEU A 32 9.41 -29.98 10.15
CA LEU A 32 9.31 -31.33 9.59
C LEU A 32 8.68 -32.35 10.55
N LYS A 33 8.36 -31.98 11.78
CA LYS A 33 7.83 -32.90 12.80
C LYS A 33 6.31 -32.85 12.92
N GLN A 34 5.68 -31.75 12.48
CA GLN A 34 4.25 -31.53 12.61
C GLN A 34 3.57 -31.45 11.25
N ASP A 35 2.43 -32.13 11.12
CA ASP A 35 1.55 -31.97 9.97
C ASP A 35 0.44 -30.97 10.28
N TYR A 36 0.51 -29.80 9.64
CA TYR A 36 -0.49 -28.75 9.79
C TYR A 36 -1.60 -28.79 8.74
N SER A 37 -1.64 -29.79 7.88
CA SER A 37 -2.59 -29.85 6.76
C SER A 37 -4.05 -29.79 7.22
N ALA A 38 -4.42 -30.56 8.24
CA ALA A 38 -5.77 -30.55 8.81
C ALA A 38 -6.09 -29.22 9.51
N HIS A 39 -5.14 -28.69 10.28
CA HIS A 39 -5.29 -27.40 10.97
C HIS A 39 -5.49 -26.24 9.99
N TRP A 40 -4.73 -26.23 8.89
CA TRP A 40 -4.87 -25.24 7.84
C TRP A 40 -6.25 -25.32 7.15
N GLN A 41 -6.70 -26.52 6.80
CA GLN A 41 -8.02 -26.73 6.22
C GLN A 41 -9.14 -26.26 7.15
N GLN A 42 -9.04 -26.58 8.44
CA GLN A 42 -10.01 -26.11 9.43
C GLN A 42 -9.99 -24.59 9.56
N PHE A 43 -8.82 -23.96 9.54
CA PHE A 43 -8.68 -22.51 9.62
C PHE A 43 -9.25 -21.80 8.38
N ILE A 44 -8.93 -22.27 7.17
CA ILE A 44 -9.46 -21.68 5.93
C ILE A 44 -10.98 -21.82 5.82
N ASN A 45 -11.51 -22.96 6.27
CA ASN A 45 -12.94 -23.23 6.27
C ASN A 45 -13.66 -22.68 7.51
N SER A 46 -12.93 -22.07 8.46
CA SER A 46 -13.54 -21.42 9.61
C SER A 46 -14.21 -20.13 9.17
N ALA A 47 -15.53 -20.06 9.31
CA ALA A 47 -16.31 -18.87 9.00
C ALA A 47 -16.10 -17.82 10.12
N ASN A 48 -14.99 -17.10 10.07
CA ASN A 48 -14.81 -15.93 10.92
C ASN A 48 -15.58 -14.76 10.31
N SER A 49 -16.83 -14.60 10.77
CA SER A 49 -17.71 -13.46 10.48
C SER A 49 -18.22 -13.35 9.03
N GLY A 50 -19.22 -14.17 8.70
CA GLY A 50 -20.13 -14.01 7.55
C GLY A 50 -19.58 -14.54 6.24
N ASP A 51 -19.87 -15.81 5.91
CA ASP A 51 -19.63 -16.52 4.63
C ASP A 51 -18.25 -16.36 3.95
N LYS A 52 -17.31 -15.68 4.59
CA LYS A 52 -16.00 -15.37 4.06
C LYS A 52 -14.98 -15.97 5.03
N GLY A 53 -14.09 -16.78 4.49
CA GLY A 53 -12.97 -17.34 5.23
C GLY A 53 -12.00 -16.25 5.72
N PRO A 54 -10.91 -16.64 6.40
CA PRO A 54 -9.96 -15.71 6.99
C PRO A 54 -9.35 -14.77 5.93
N THR A 55 -9.16 -13.51 6.31
CA THR A 55 -8.50 -12.49 5.50
C THR A 55 -7.06 -12.85 5.20
N VAL A 56 -6.47 -12.23 4.17
CA VAL A 56 -5.05 -12.44 3.81
C VAL A 56 -4.12 -12.11 4.99
N ALA A 57 -4.46 -11.10 5.80
CA ALA A 57 -3.68 -10.75 6.98
C ALA A 57 -3.71 -11.86 8.05
N GLU A 58 -4.88 -12.44 8.29
CA GLU A 58 -5.03 -13.57 9.23
C GLU A 58 -4.35 -14.83 8.72
N GLN A 59 -4.47 -15.12 7.42
CA GLN A 59 -3.75 -16.22 6.78
C GLN A 59 -2.23 -16.07 6.94
N ASN A 60 -1.69 -14.90 6.64
CA ASN A 60 -0.26 -14.63 6.81
C ASN A 60 0.19 -14.75 8.27
N LYS A 61 -0.64 -14.29 9.21
CA LYS A 61 -0.37 -14.44 10.65
C LYS A 61 -0.34 -15.91 11.06
N TRP A 62 -1.32 -16.71 10.63
CA TRP A 62 -1.35 -18.15 10.90
C TRP A 62 -0.11 -18.84 10.32
N LEU A 63 0.24 -18.54 9.07
CA LEU A 63 1.43 -19.12 8.42
C LEU A 63 2.71 -18.81 9.19
N GLN A 64 2.90 -17.55 9.61
CA GLN A 64 4.05 -17.15 10.40
C GLN A 64 4.15 -17.89 11.74
N GLN A 65 3.03 -18.11 12.43
CA GLN A 65 3.01 -18.82 13.72
C GLN A 65 3.43 -20.29 13.61
N HIS A 66 3.25 -20.90 12.44
CA HIS A 66 3.53 -22.33 12.19
C HIS A 66 4.79 -22.55 11.34
N ASN A 67 5.67 -21.53 11.26
CA ASN A 67 6.84 -21.51 10.37
C ASN A 67 6.50 -21.95 8.93
N ALA A 68 5.30 -21.60 8.50
CA ALA A 68 4.74 -21.99 7.23
C ALA A 68 4.73 -20.81 6.25
N PHE A 69 4.67 -21.13 4.97
CA PHE A 69 4.59 -20.17 3.89
C PHE A 69 3.78 -20.73 2.73
N LYS A 70 3.13 -19.84 2.00
CA LYS A 70 2.44 -20.17 0.77
C LYS A 70 3.42 -20.11 -0.39
N ALA A 71 3.37 -21.12 -1.25
CA ALA A 71 4.01 -21.11 -2.55
C ALA A 71 2.97 -21.44 -3.63
N GLU A 72 3.33 -21.16 -4.87
CA GLU A 72 2.50 -21.46 -6.03
C GLU A 72 3.39 -22.09 -7.10
N LEU A 73 2.83 -23.03 -7.85
CA LEU A 73 3.54 -23.61 -8.99
C LEU A 73 3.90 -22.50 -9.99
N TYR A 74 5.21 -22.30 -10.19
CA TYR A 74 5.74 -21.24 -11.04
C TYR A 74 6.17 -21.73 -12.42
N LYS A 75 6.77 -22.92 -12.50
CA LYS A 75 7.31 -23.50 -13.73
C LYS A 75 7.13 -25.01 -13.75
N ILE A 76 7.01 -25.56 -14.95
CA ILE A 76 7.10 -27.00 -15.22
C ILE A 76 8.16 -27.17 -16.31
N ASN A 77 9.17 -28.02 -16.07
CA ASN A 77 10.28 -28.24 -17.00
C ASN A 77 10.93 -26.91 -17.48
N ASP A 78 11.21 -26.02 -16.53
CA ASP A 78 11.79 -24.68 -16.74
C ASP A 78 10.95 -23.65 -17.52
N GLU A 79 9.80 -24.05 -18.04
CA GLU A 79 8.85 -23.18 -18.73
C GLU A 79 7.86 -22.54 -17.74
N LYS A 80 7.74 -21.22 -17.80
CA LYS A 80 6.61 -20.52 -17.16
C LYS A 80 5.38 -20.79 -18.00
N LYS A 81 4.50 -21.67 -17.54
CA LYS A 81 3.27 -21.99 -18.27
C LYS A 81 2.07 -21.81 -17.35
N GLN A 82 1.14 -20.98 -17.81
CA GLN A 82 -0.16 -20.84 -17.18
C GLN A 82 -0.96 -22.12 -17.46
N VAL A 83 -1.56 -22.69 -16.42
CA VAL A 83 -2.35 -23.92 -16.56
C VAL A 83 -3.75 -23.52 -17.00
N SER A 84 -4.05 -23.59 -18.29
CA SER A 84 -5.33 -23.13 -18.86
C SER A 84 -6.42 -24.21 -18.90
N ASP A 85 -6.16 -25.39 -18.34
CA ASP A 85 -7.05 -26.55 -18.40
C ASP A 85 -7.13 -27.25 -17.02
N GLY A 86 -8.35 -27.49 -16.57
CA GLY A 86 -8.63 -28.12 -15.29
C GLY A 86 -8.23 -29.59 -15.24
N VAL A 87 -8.28 -30.31 -16.37
CA VAL A 87 -7.79 -31.71 -16.42
C VAL A 87 -6.29 -31.71 -16.18
N ARG A 88 -5.55 -30.88 -16.90
CA ARG A 88 -4.11 -30.71 -16.70
C ARG A 88 -3.76 -30.24 -15.28
N ALA A 89 -4.55 -29.34 -14.69
CA ALA A 89 -4.34 -28.90 -13.31
C ALA A 89 -4.44 -30.06 -12.30
N ASN A 90 -5.42 -30.94 -12.48
CA ASN A 90 -5.60 -32.12 -11.63
C ASN A 90 -4.48 -33.15 -11.81
N GLU A 91 -4.00 -33.36 -13.03
CA GLU A 91 -2.83 -34.22 -13.30
C GLU A 91 -1.59 -33.72 -12.55
N ILE A 92 -1.33 -32.40 -12.63
CA ILE A 92 -0.21 -31.78 -11.94
C ILE A 92 -0.38 -31.91 -10.42
N LEU A 93 -1.57 -31.64 -9.89
CA LEU A 93 -1.86 -31.79 -8.47
C LEU A 93 -1.62 -33.23 -7.98
N ALA A 94 -2.06 -34.23 -8.75
CA ALA A 94 -1.84 -35.64 -8.42
C ALA A 94 -0.34 -35.97 -8.36
N ALA A 95 0.45 -35.49 -9.32
CA ALA A 95 1.91 -35.67 -9.31
C ALA A 95 2.59 -34.95 -8.13
N LEU A 96 2.12 -33.76 -7.75
CA LEU A 96 2.70 -32.98 -6.65
C LEU A 96 2.40 -33.58 -5.27
N LYS A 97 1.29 -34.31 -5.08
CA LYS A 97 0.93 -34.93 -3.80
C LYS A 97 1.91 -36.00 -3.33
N THR A 98 2.62 -36.63 -4.25
CA THR A 98 3.60 -37.70 -3.96
C THR A 98 5.04 -37.24 -4.19
N ALA A 99 5.25 -35.98 -4.58
CA ALA A 99 6.57 -35.45 -4.86
C ALA A 99 7.32 -35.07 -3.58
N GLU A 100 8.64 -35.22 -3.61
CA GLU A 100 9.52 -34.64 -2.61
C GLU A 100 9.89 -33.21 -2.99
N PHE A 101 9.79 -32.29 -2.02
CA PHE A 101 10.10 -30.88 -2.22
C PHE A 101 11.40 -30.51 -1.53
N LYS A 102 12.23 -29.74 -2.23
CA LYS A 102 13.45 -29.14 -1.69
C LYS A 102 13.54 -27.67 -2.07
N VAL A 103 14.16 -26.87 -1.20
CA VAL A 103 14.47 -25.48 -1.52
C VAL A 103 15.59 -25.48 -2.55
N SER A 104 15.31 -24.97 -3.76
CA SER A 104 16.31 -24.86 -4.83
C SER A 104 17.20 -23.62 -4.68
N GLN A 105 16.64 -22.51 -4.18
CA GLN A 105 17.34 -21.25 -4.01
C GLN A 105 16.71 -20.42 -2.90
N LEU A 106 17.54 -19.84 -2.03
CA LEU A 106 17.13 -18.84 -1.05
C LEU A 106 17.81 -17.51 -1.39
N THR A 107 17.02 -16.46 -1.62
CA THR A 107 17.53 -15.10 -1.84
C THR A 107 17.00 -14.17 -0.77
N VAL A 108 17.88 -13.65 0.08
CA VAL A 108 17.54 -12.65 1.09
C VAL A 108 17.83 -11.26 0.51
N LYS A 109 16.81 -10.40 0.45
CA LYS A 109 16.95 -9.01 -0.01
C LYS A 109 16.50 -8.06 1.09
N SER A 110 17.33 -7.09 1.44
CA SER A 110 16.91 -5.94 2.24
C SER A 110 16.17 -4.95 1.35
N VAL A 111 14.89 -4.71 1.63
CA VAL A 111 14.10 -3.69 0.95
C VAL A 111 13.95 -2.50 1.89
N ALA A 112 14.42 -1.34 1.46
CA ALA A 112 14.17 -0.08 2.17
C ALA A 112 12.97 0.62 1.53
N SER A 113 11.97 0.98 2.36
CA SER A 113 10.89 1.87 1.94
C SER A 113 11.33 3.32 2.14
N ARG A 114 11.14 4.16 1.13
CA ARG A 114 11.43 5.60 1.22
C ARG A 114 10.17 6.36 1.59
N SER A 115 10.33 7.45 2.35
CA SER A 115 9.24 8.38 2.65
C SER A 115 8.67 8.97 1.37
N SER A 116 7.34 9.07 1.31
CA SER A 116 6.64 9.79 0.25
C SER A 116 6.99 11.27 0.27
N ALA A 117 6.87 11.92 -0.89
CA ALA A 117 6.97 13.38 -0.97
C ALA A 117 5.85 14.07 -0.16
N PRO A 118 6.07 15.32 0.28
CA PRO A 118 5.03 16.18 0.84
C PRO A 118 3.82 16.29 -0.10
N PHE A 119 2.65 16.60 0.47
CA PHE A 119 1.43 16.66 -0.31
C PHE A 119 1.44 17.83 -1.29
N ILE A 120 1.07 17.55 -2.54
CA ILE A 120 0.49 18.50 -3.48
C ILE A 120 -1.03 18.28 -3.59
N THR A 121 -1.73 19.15 -4.31
CA THR A 121 -3.19 19.08 -4.48
C THR A 121 -3.67 17.69 -4.89
N SER A 122 -3.05 17.11 -5.92
CA SER A 122 -3.45 15.82 -6.47
C SER A 122 -3.16 14.65 -5.53
N THR A 123 -2.03 14.67 -4.81
CA THR A 123 -1.68 13.61 -3.86
C THR A 123 -2.49 13.71 -2.57
N LEU A 124 -2.87 14.91 -2.14
CA LEU A 124 -3.78 15.11 -1.01
C LEU A 124 -5.16 14.54 -1.34
N GLN A 125 -5.70 14.86 -2.52
CA GLN A 125 -7.00 14.33 -2.98
C GLN A 125 -7.01 12.81 -3.08
N GLN A 126 -5.95 12.21 -3.65
CA GLN A 126 -5.81 10.75 -3.72
C GLN A 126 -5.72 10.11 -2.34
N ALA A 127 -4.92 10.68 -1.43
CA ALA A 127 -4.79 10.15 -0.07
C ALA A 127 -6.10 10.26 0.71
N ALA A 128 -6.82 11.38 0.61
CA ALA A 128 -8.10 11.58 1.27
C ALA A 128 -9.19 10.64 0.72
N ALA A 129 -9.22 10.39 -0.59
CA ALA A 129 -10.13 9.42 -1.18
C ALA A 129 -9.82 7.99 -0.69
N ASN A 130 -8.55 7.58 -0.71
CA ASN A 130 -8.14 6.22 -0.37
C ASN A 130 -8.19 5.92 1.13
N ARG A 131 -7.94 6.91 1.99
CA ARG A 131 -7.83 6.72 3.46
C ARG A 131 -9.06 7.18 4.23
N LEU A 132 -9.76 8.21 3.75
CA LEU A 132 -10.87 8.83 4.46
C LEU A 132 -12.21 8.72 3.70
N GLY A 133 -12.20 8.15 2.48
CA GLY A 133 -13.40 8.06 1.63
C GLY A 133 -13.93 9.42 1.18
N PHE A 134 -13.11 10.48 1.22
CA PHE A 134 -13.57 11.82 0.84
C PHE A 134 -13.61 11.98 -0.67
N THR A 135 -14.66 12.64 -1.16
CA THR A 135 -14.67 13.12 -2.55
C THR A 135 -13.67 14.27 -2.71
N THR A 136 -13.26 14.54 -3.95
CA THR A 136 -12.42 15.70 -4.27
C THR A 136 -13.02 17.00 -3.73
N LYS A 137 -14.33 17.20 -3.89
CA LYS A 137 -15.04 18.39 -3.40
C LYS A 137 -14.94 18.54 -1.88
N LYS A 138 -15.21 17.46 -1.13
CA LYS A 138 -15.12 17.47 0.33
C LYS A 138 -13.70 17.75 0.80
N THR A 139 -12.70 17.12 0.18
CA THR A 139 -11.28 17.34 0.51
C THR A 139 -10.88 18.80 0.32
N MET A 140 -11.24 19.41 -0.81
CA MET A 140 -10.88 20.80 -1.08
C MET A 140 -11.64 21.79 -0.20
N MET A 141 -12.90 21.50 0.17
CA MET A 141 -13.67 22.32 1.12
C MET A 141 -13.02 22.35 2.50
N VAL A 142 -12.64 21.18 3.04
CA VAL A 142 -11.96 21.09 4.33
C VAL A 142 -10.59 21.76 4.28
N ALA A 143 -9.82 21.53 3.21
CA ALA A 143 -8.52 22.17 3.05
C ALA A 143 -8.61 23.70 2.94
N GLN A 144 -9.66 24.23 2.29
CA GLN A 144 -9.92 25.68 2.28
C GLN A 144 -10.14 26.22 3.70
N GLN A 145 -10.97 25.55 4.51
CA GLN A 145 -11.23 25.94 5.89
C GLN A 145 -9.95 25.91 6.75
N LEU A 146 -9.13 24.87 6.59
CA LEU A 146 -7.85 24.75 7.29
C LEU A 146 -6.86 25.85 6.86
N TYR A 147 -6.92 26.32 5.63
CA TYR A 147 -6.06 27.40 5.13
C TYR A 147 -6.53 28.79 5.59
N GLU A 148 -7.83 29.08 5.46
CA GLU A 148 -8.41 30.38 5.85
C GLU A 148 -8.44 30.57 7.36
N GLY A 149 -8.53 29.47 8.09
CA GLY A 149 -8.45 29.42 9.53
C GLY A 149 -9.68 28.77 10.15
N ILE A 150 -9.44 28.00 11.20
CA ILE A 150 -10.50 27.48 12.06
C ILE A 150 -10.40 28.16 13.43
N ASP A 151 -11.55 28.42 14.05
CA ASP A 151 -11.59 28.97 15.40
C ASP A 151 -11.13 27.89 16.41
N LEU A 152 -10.01 28.17 17.08
CA LEU A 152 -9.43 27.32 18.11
C LEU A 152 -9.71 27.86 19.53
N GLY A 153 -10.77 28.66 19.68
CA GLY A 153 -11.20 29.23 20.95
C GLY A 153 -10.19 30.24 21.46
N SER A 154 -9.45 29.88 22.53
CA SER A 154 -8.48 30.79 23.17
C SER A 154 -7.33 31.26 22.26
N MET A 155 -7.02 30.50 21.21
CA MET A 155 -5.98 30.86 20.22
C MET A 155 -6.53 31.68 19.04
N GLY A 156 -7.85 31.91 18.97
CA GLY A 156 -8.51 32.59 17.86
C GLY A 156 -8.53 31.76 16.57
N ALA A 157 -8.85 32.43 15.46
CA ALA A 157 -8.86 31.80 14.13
C ALA A 157 -7.43 31.65 13.59
N LEU A 158 -6.99 30.42 13.36
CA LEU A 158 -5.64 30.12 12.88
C LEU A 158 -5.67 29.25 11.62
N GLY A 159 -4.92 29.66 10.60
CA GLY A 159 -4.64 28.85 9.42
C GLY A 159 -3.67 27.71 9.78
N LEU A 160 -4.14 26.48 9.65
CA LEU A 160 -3.44 25.25 10.05
C LEU A 160 -2.60 24.62 8.95
N ILE A 161 -2.84 24.98 7.68
CA ILE A 161 -2.06 24.47 6.55
C ILE A 161 -1.62 25.58 5.61
N THR A 162 -0.58 25.31 4.82
CA THR A 162 -0.21 26.12 3.66
C THR A 162 -1.25 26.01 2.53
N TYR A 163 -1.13 26.87 1.51
CA TYR A 163 -2.09 26.93 0.42
C TYR A 163 -2.27 25.58 -0.30
N MET A 164 -3.50 25.09 -0.30
CA MET A 164 -3.86 23.73 -0.73
C MET A 164 -3.94 23.53 -2.25
N ARG A 165 -3.83 24.60 -3.05
CA ARG A 165 -3.79 24.53 -4.52
C ARG A 165 -2.37 24.75 -5.02
N THR A 166 -1.56 23.72 -4.85
CA THR A 166 -0.14 23.67 -5.21
C THR A 166 0.17 22.40 -6.02
N ASP A 167 1.12 22.48 -6.93
CA ASP A 167 1.75 21.36 -7.63
C ASP A 167 3.21 21.15 -7.21
N SER A 168 3.66 21.89 -6.18
CA SER A 168 5.03 21.90 -5.70
C SER A 168 5.19 21.04 -4.45
N THR A 169 6.18 20.15 -4.46
CA THR A 169 6.60 19.37 -3.28
C THR A 169 7.66 20.08 -2.45
N HIS A 170 7.98 21.33 -2.79
CA HIS A 170 8.99 22.14 -2.11
C HIS A 170 8.56 22.46 -0.67
N LEU A 171 9.52 22.44 0.25
CA LEU A 171 9.35 22.89 1.63
C LEU A 171 10.36 24.00 1.90
N SER A 172 9.96 25.04 2.62
CA SER A 172 10.87 26.08 3.05
C SER A 172 11.92 25.53 4.03
N THR A 173 13.05 26.20 4.15
CA THR A 173 14.11 25.80 5.10
C THR A 173 13.55 25.75 6.53
N GLU A 174 12.75 26.75 6.91
CA GLU A 174 12.11 26.84 8.23
C GLU A 174 11.17 25.66 8.49
N ALA A 175 10.39 25.25 7.48
CA ALA A 175 9.51 24.10 7.58
C ALA A 175 10.28 22.79 7.75
N VAL A 176 11.39 22.64 7.03
CA VAL A 176 12.30 21.49 7.14
C VAL A 176 12.93 21.44 8.53
N ASP A 177 13.41 22.55 9.05
CA ASP A 177 14.04 22.60 10.38
C ASP A 177 13.02 22.34 11.50
N SER A 178 11.81 22.88 11.36
CA SER A 178 10.70 22.65 12.28
C SER A 178 10.32 21.17 12.37
N VAL A 179 10.06 20.51 11.24
CA VAL A 179 9.71 19.08 11.24
C VAL A 179 10.86 18.18 11.72
N ARG A 180 12.12 18.54 11.41
CA ARG A 180 13.30 17.82 11.91
C ARG A 180 13.41 17.91 13.43
N THR A 181 13.13 19.10 13.99
CA THR A 181 13.07 19.33 15.43
C THR A 181 11.96 18.52 16.07
N TYR A 182 10.76 18.52 15.48
CA TYR A 182 9.63 17.72 15.94
C TYR A 182 9.97 16.22 15.95
N ILE A 183 10.54 15.68 14.87
CA ILE A 183 10.95 14.26 14.80
C ILE A 183 11.97 13.95 15.90
N SER A 184 12.99 14.79 16.08
CA SER A 184 14.02 14.57 17.10
C SER A 184 13.45 14.55 18.52
N ARG A 185 12.48 15.42 18.82
CA ARG A 185 11.90 15.57 20.16
C ARG A 185 10.83 14.53 20.47
N ASN A 186 9.93 14.27 19.51
CA ASN A 186 8.69 13.52 19.75
C ASN A 186 8.72 12.07 19.22
N ILE A 187 9.60 11.75 18.27
CA ILE A 187 9.68 10.41 17.65
C ILE A 187 11.03 9.73 17.98
N GLY A 188 12.12 10.50 18.01
CA GLY A 188 13.45 10.06 18.40
C GLY A 188 14.49 10.13 17.28
N ILE A 189 15.76 10.28 17.66
CA ILE A 189 16.87 10.55 16.73
C ILE A 189 17.08 9.46 15.67
N ASN A 190 16.74 8.20 15.98
CA ASN A 190 16.85 7.08 15.05
C ASN A 190 15.91 7.21 13.84
N TYR A 191 14.88 8.05 13.94
CA TYR A 191 13.93 8.33 12.87
C TYR A 191 14.24 9.62 12.11
N LEU A 192 15.26 10.38 12.53
CA LEU A 192 15.68 11.61 11.88
C LEU A 192 16.77 11.32 10.83
N PRO A 193 16.50 11.52 9.53
CA PRO A 193 17.54 11.38 8.52
C PRO A 193 18.69 12.34 8.78
N SER A 194 19.93 11.86 8.60
CA SER A 194 21.15 12.66 8.81
C SER A 194 21.21 13.90 7.93
N LYS A 195 20.64 13.83 6.72
CA LYS A 195 20.46 14.96 5.81
C LYS A 195 18.96 15.22 5.55
N PRO A 196 18.54 16.48 5.34
CA PRO A 196 17.18 16.78 4.91
C PRO A 196 16.80 16.07 3.62
N ASN A 197 15.57 15.54 3.57
CA ASN A 197 15.01 14.98 2.34
C ASN A 197 14.45 16.12 1.47
N ILE A 198 15.03 16.30 0.29
CA ILE A 198 14.61 17.33 -0.66
C ILE A 198 13.82 16.68 -1.80
N PHE A 199 12.61 17.19 -2.04
CA PHE A 199 11.72 16.71 -3.10
C PHE A 199 11.55 17.79 -4.16
N THR A 200 12.14 17.60 -5.33
CA THR A 200 12.03 18.55 -6.45
C THR A 200 10.73 18.37 -7.21
N SER A 201 10.02 19.48 -7.47
CA SER A 201 8.87 19.51 -8.38
C SER A 201 9.31 19.42 -9.84
N LYS A 202 8.39 19.04 -10.74
CA LYS A 202 8.67 19.00 -12.19
C LYS A 202 8.92 20.42 -12.72
N LYS A 203 9.81 20.58 -13.72
CA LYS A 203 10.27 21.87 -14.31
C LYS A 203 9.19 22.90 -14.70
N ALA A 204 7.92 22.49 -14.83
CA ALA A 204 6.81 23.37 -15.20
C ALA A 204 5.97 23.87 -14.00
N ALA A 205 6.29 23.45 -12.77
CA ALA A 205 5.58 23.88 -11.58
C ALA A 205 5.85 25.37 -11.32
N GLN A 206 4.80 26.12 -10.92
CA GLN A 206 4.95 27.51 -10.50
C GLN A 206 5.78 27.51 -9.20
N GLN A 207 7.07 27.82 -9.31
CA GLN A 207 8.07 27.69 -8.24
C GLN A 207 7.83 28.58 -7.00
N ALA A 208 6.76 29.38 -6.98
CA ALA A 208 6.40 30.26 -5.87
C ALA A 208 5.56 29.59 -4.78
N HIS A 209 5.13 28.35 -4.96
CA HIS A 209 4.24 27.66 -4.00
C HIS A 209 4.99 26.58 -3.21
N GLU A 210 4.68 26.51 -1.92
CA GLU A 210 5.12 25.44 -1.03
C GLU A 210 4.18 24.22 -1.16
N ALA A 211 4.63 23.06 -0.71
CA ALA A 211 3.80 21.89 -0.51
C ALA A 211 2.71 22.15 0.54
N ILE A 212 1.64 21.36 0.49
CA ILE A 212 0.61 21.33 1.51
C ILE A 212 1.18 20.66 2.76
N ARG A 213 1.35 21.44 3.82
CA ARG A 213 1.89 21.03 5.11
C ARG A 213 1.23 21.80 6.26
N PRO A 214 1.37 21.35 7.51
CA PRO A 214 1.02 22.16 8.67
C PRO A 214 1.79 23.48 8.67
N THR A 215 1.13 24.57 9.09
CA THR A 215 1.80 25.85 9.35
C THR A 215 2.67 25.78 10.60
N ASP A 216 2.24 25.02 11.60
CA ASP A 216 2.97 24.70 12.83
C ASP A 216 2.96 23.18 13.07
N THR A 217 4.13 22.59 13.31
CA THR A 217 4.26 21.14 13.55
C THR A 217 3.94 20.73 14.99
N ASP A 218 3.98 21.67 15.93
CA ASP A 218 3.70 21.39 17.34
C ASP A 218 2.19 21.41 17.64
N LEU A 219 1.37 21.93 16.72
CA LEU A 219 -0.10 21.84 16.79
C LEU A 219 -0.59 20.46 16.31
N THR A 220 -0.64 19.51 17.24
CA THR A 220 -1.17 18.16 16.99
C THR A 220 -2.69 18.08 17.23
N PRO A 221 -3.47 17.32 16.43
CA PRO A 221 -4.90 17.09 16.64
C PRO A 221 -5.25 16.42 17.98
#